data_AF-A0A9N9K4A1-F1
#
_entry.id   AF-A0A9N9K4A1-F1
#
_cell.length_a   1.000
_cell.length_b   1.000
_cell.length_c   1.000
_cell.angle_alpha   90.00
_cell.angle_beta   90.00
_cell.angle_gamma   90.00
#
_symmetry.space_group_name_H-M   'P 1'
#
loop_
_entity.id
_entity.type
_entity.pdbx_description
1 polymer ?
#
loop_
_entity_poly.entity_id
_entity_poly.type
_entity_poly.pdbx_seq_one_letter_code
_entity_poly.pdbx_strand_id
1 'polypeptide(L)'
;EATKAEESHLYLYTKIVTPATFERHQGFDLANLKYPLSEVLRFKASKTETYRTFKAKIASKFEVSVEQIRFRVFSKRLNKTVRPDVPIKDDCLGM
;
A
#
# COMPACT_ATOMS: atom_id res chain seq x y z
N GLU A 1 -17.90 -15.78 20.90
CA GLU A 1 -17.02 -15.97 19.73
C GLU A 1 -17.37 -14.91 18.70
N ALA A 2 -16.61 -13.81 18.66
CA ALA A 2 -16.89 -12.71 17.72
C ALA A 2 -16.62 -13.21 16.29
N THR A 3 -17.60 -13.07 15.40
CA THR A 3 -17.52 -13.68 14.07
C THR A 3 -16.44 -13.00 13.24
N LYS A 4 -15.68 -13.77 12.46
CA LYS A 4 -14.67 -13.31 11.48
C LYS A 4 -15.14 -12.18 10.55
N ALA A 5 -16.46 -12.01 10.40
CA ALA A 5 -17.10 -10.93 9.67
C ALA A 5 -17.02 -9.57 10.41
N GLU A 6 -17.24 -9.53 11.72
CA GLU A 6 -17.17 -8.30 12.51
C GLU A 6 -15.75 -7.72 12.53
N GLU A 7 -14.73 -8.56 12.65
CA GLU A 7 -13.33 -8.12 12.56
C GLU A 7 -12.96 -7.60 11.17
N SER A 8 -13.61 -8.09 10.11
CA SER A 8 -13.30 -7.69 8.73
C SER A 8 -13.62 -6.21 8.46
N HIS A 9 -14.60 -5.65 9.18
CA HIS A 9 -14.96 -4.24 9.06
C HIS A 9 -13.97 -3.31 9.75
N LEU A 10 -13.14 -3.80 10.68
CA LEU A 10 -12.18 -2.97 11.40
C LEU A 10 -10.88 -2.73 10.64
N TYR A 11 -10.52 -3.62 9.72
CA TYR A 11 -9.24 -3.60 9.03
C TYR A 11 -9.37 -3.42 7.52
N LEU A 12 -8.30 -2.92 6.90
CA LEU A 12 -8.12 -2.84 5.47
C LEU A 12 -6.85 -3.60 5.06
N TYR A 13 -6.89 -4.24 3.90
CA TYR A 13 -5.72 -4.85 3.30
C TYR A 13 -5.15 -3.92 2.23
N THR A 14 -3.99 -3.35 2.51
CA THR A 14 -3.26 -2.46 1.62
C THR A 14 -2.17 -3.23 0.89
N LYS A 15 -2.06 -3.03 -0.42
CA LYS A 15 -0.97 -3.60 -1.23
C LYS A 15 0.15 -2.57 -1.31
N ILE A 16 1.37 -2.98 -0.98
CA ILE A 16 2.56 -2.13 -1.08
C ILE A 16 3.49 -2.72 -2.14
N VAL A 17 3.90 -1.85 -3.06
CA VAL A 17 4.89 -2.13 -4.09
C VAL A 17 6.08 -1.22 -3.90
N THR A 18 7.27 -1.79 -4.05
CA THR A 18 8.54 -1.06 -3.95
C THR A 18 9.23 -1.05 -5.32
N PRO A 19 10.28 -0.21 -5.53
CA PRO A 19 11.07 -0.27 -6.76
C PRO A 19 11.57 -1.68 -7.09
N ALA A 20 12.01 -2.44 -6.08
CA ALA A 20 12.41 -3.84 -6.24
C ALA A 20 11.26 -4.78 -6.69
N THR A 21 10.00 -4.43 -6.42
CA THR A 21 8.85 -5.14 -7.01
C THR A 21 8.77 -4.90 -8.51
N PHE A 22 9.03 -3.66 -8.97
CA PHE A 22 8.97 -3.30 -10.38
C PHE A 22 10.09 -3.97 -11.18
N GLU A 23 11.30 -4.01 -10.63
CA GLU A 23 12.47 -4.63 -11.28
C GLU A 23 12.30 -6.14 -11.52
N ARG A 24 11.61 -6.84 -10.60
CA ARG A 24 11.35 -8.28 -10.74
C ARG A 24 10.17 -8.58 -11.66
N HIS A 25 9.30 -7.60 -11.92
CA HIS A 25 8.08 -7.83 -12.68
C HIS A 25 8.37 -7.88 -14.18
N GLN A 26 8.13 -9.04 -14.80
CA GLN A 26 8.33 -9.25 -16.25
C GLN A 26 7.04 -9.09 -17.08
N GLY A 27 5.92 -8.79 -16.42
CA GLY A 27 4.62 -8.68 -17.05
C GLY A 27 4.30 -7.27 -17.57
N PHE A 28 3.06 -7.10 -18.01
CA PHE A 28 2.54 -5.81 -18.43
C PHE A 28 2.18 -4.93 -17.22
N ASP A 29 2.44 -3.62 -17.35
CA ASP A 29 2.35 -2.61 -16.29
C ASP A 29 3.49 -2.71 -15.27
N LEU A 30 3.35 -2.09 -14.09
CA LEU A 30 4.44 -1.99 -13.12
C LEU A 30 4.57 -3.20 -12.19
N ALA A 31 3.46 -3.86 -11.87
CA ALA A 31 3.44 -5.03 -11.00
C ALA A 31 2.13 -5.79 -11.19
N ASN A 32 2.12 -7.09 -10.88
CA ASN A 32 0.89 -7.86 -10.85
C ASN A 32 0.04 -7.51 -9.60
N LEU A 33 -0.86 -6.55 -9.76
CA LEU A 33 -1.83 -6.16 -8.72
C LEU A 33 -3.13 -6.98 -8.77
N LYS A 34 -3.26 -7.94 -9.70
CA LYS A 34 -4.41 -8.83 -9.87
C LYS A 34 -4.10 -10.21 -9.28
N TYR A 35 -5.13 -10.99 -8.98
CA TYR A 35 -4.94 -12.34 -8.45
C TYR A 35 -4.48 -13.30 -9.57
N PRO A 36 -3.58 -14.26 -9.27
CA PRO A 36 -2.89 -14.47 -7.99
C PRO A 36 -1.78 -13.43 -7.73
N LEU A 37 -1.70 -12.94 -6.50
CA LEU A 37 -0.71 -11.92 -6.08
C LEU A 37 0.58 -12.62 -5.66
N SER A 38 1.51 -12.84 -6.58
CA SER A 38 2.79 -13.51 -6.30
C SER A 38 3.86 -12.56 -5.75
N GLU A 39 3.90 -11.31 -6.23
CA GLU A 39 5.07 -10.42 -6.08
C GLU A 39 4.85 -9.24 -5.13
N VAL A 40 3.62 -9.03 -4.68
CA VAL A 40 3.17 -7.81 -4.01
C VAL A 40 2.85 -8.07 -2.54
N LEU A 41 3.49 -7.31 -1.65
CA LEU A 41 3.29 -7.43 -0.22
C LEU A 41 1.92 -6.87 0.18
N ARG A 42 1.21 -7.62 1.03
CA ARG A 42 -0.08 -7.22 1.60
C ARG A 42 0.09 -6.88 3.07
N PHE A 43 -0.35 -5.70 3.45
CA PHE A 43 -0.33 -5.21 4.82
C PHE A 43 -1.76 -5.09 5.35
N LYS A 44 -2.00 -5.58 6.57
CA LYS A 44 -3.25 -5.38 7.30
C LYS A 44 -3.10 -4.10 8.12
N ALA A 45 -3.90 -3.07 7.81
CA ALA A 45 -3.95 -1.80 8.53
C ALA A 45 -5.29 -1.67 9.24
N SER A 46 -5.34 -1.09 10.44
CA SER A 46 -6.63 -0.74 11.06
C SER A 46 -7.23 0.47 10.35
N LYS A 47 -8.56 0.55 10.21
CA LYS A 47 -9.23 1.74 9.65
C LYS A 47 -9.07 2.98 10.53
N THR A 48 -8.86 2.78 11.83
CA THR A 48 -8.59 3.85 12.80
C THR A 48 -7.10 4.19 12.91
N GLU A 49 -6.23 3.45 12.23
CA GLU A 49 -4.81 3.71 12.24
C GLU A 49 -4.50 5.01 11.51
N THR A 50 -3.77 5.91 12.18
CA THR A 50 -3.31 7.14 11.54
C THR A 50 -2.28 6.82 10.46
N TYR A 51 -2.23 7.65 9.43
CA TYR A 51 -1.22 7.55 8.39
C TYR A 51 0.21 7.57 8.93
N ARG A 52 0.49 8.39 9.95
CA ARG A 52 1.82 8.46 10.58
C ARG A 52 2.21 7.13 11.21
N THR A 53 1.29 6.50 11.94
CA THR A 53 1.51 5.18 12.54
C THR A 53 1.73 4.12 11.45
N PHE A 54 0.91 4.13 10.40
CA PHE A 54 1.07 3.21 9.28
C PHE A 54 2.41 3.40 8.58
N LYS A 55 2.81 4.65 8.28
CA LYS A 55 4.09 5.00 7.67
C LYS A 55 5.27 4.51 8.51
N ALA A 56 5.22 4.68 9.83
CA ALA A 56 6.23 4.18 10.76
C ALA A 56 6.33 2.64 10.76
N LYS A 57 5.20 1.92 10.71
CA LYS A 57 5.20 0.45 10.60
C LYS A 57 5.85 -0.02 9.31
N ILE A 58 5.54 0.64 8.19
CA ILE A 58 6.16 0.33 6.90
C ILE A 58 7.66 0.64 6.94
N ALA A 59 8.07 1.79 7.48
CA ALA A 59 9.47 2.16 7.66
C ALA A 59 10.25 1.10 8.44
N SER A 60 9.71 0.65 9.57
CA SER A 60 10.30 -0.42 10.37
C SER A 60 10.36 -1.75 9.60
N LYS A 61 9.35 -2.09 8.80
CA LYS A 61 9.34 -3.34 8.02
C LYS A 61 10.39 -3.37 6.91
N PHE A 62 10.68 -2.22 6.30
CA PHE A 62 11.66 -2.10 5.22
C PHE A 62 13.02 -1.58 5.69
N GLU A 63 13.20 -1.41 7.00
CA GLU A 63 14.46 -0.95 7.62
C GLU A 63 14.97 0.39 7.03
N VAL A 64 14.04 1.31 6.77
CA VAL A 64 14.33 2.65 6.25
C VAL A 64 13.79 3.72 7.19
N SER A 65 14.32 4.95 7.10
CA SER A 65 13.79 6.07 7.87
C SER A 65 12.40 6.49 7.37
N VAL A 66 11.54 6.97 8.27
CA VAL A 66 10.18 7.43 7.93
C VAL A 66 10.21 8.58 6.91
N GLU A 67 11.22 9.44 7.02
CA GLU A 67 11.45 10.61 6.16
C GLU A 67 11.89 10.20 4.75
N GLN A 68 12.47 9.00 4.59
CA GLN A 68 12.89 8.46 3.29
C GLN A 68 11.73 7.81 2.53
N ILE A 69 10.58 7.59 3.17
CA ILE A 69 9.40 7.02 2.52
C ILE A 69 8.50 8.13 1.99
N ARG A 70 8.16 8.03 0.70
CA ARG A 70 7.09 8.79 0.07
C ARG A 70 6.08 7.84 -0.57
N PHE A 71 4.87 7.78 -0.01
CA PHE A 71 3.81 6.99 -0.59
C PHE A 71 3.20 7.68 -1.82
N ARG A 72 2.85 6.88 -2.82
CA ARG A 72 2.08 7.29 -3.99
C ARG A 72 0.86 6.40 -4.09
N VAL A 73 -0.31 7.02 -4.26
CA VAL A 73 -1.55 6.27 -4.48
C VAL A 73 -1.50 5.67 -5.88
N PHE A 74 -1.91 4.41 -6.03
CA PHE A 74 -2.06 3.81 -7.35
C PHE A 74 -3.50 3.99 -7.84
N SER A 75 -3.65 4.64 -8.99
CA SER A 75 -4.95 4.95 -9.60
C SER A 75 -5.15 4.11 -10.86
N LYS A 76 -6.37 3.58 -11.03
CA LYS A 76 -6.79 2.91 -12.28
C LYS A 76 -7.06 3.97 -13.34
N ARG A 77 -6.55 3.76 -14.55
CA ARG A 77 -6.80 4.61 -15.72
C ARG A 77 -7.85 3.97 -16.64
N LEU A 78 -8.46 4.77 -17.52
CA LEU A 78 -9.49 4.31 -18.48
C LEU A 78 -8.97 3.21 -19.42
N ASN A 79 -7.69 3.24 -19.78
CA ASN A 79 -7.04 2.23 -20.60
C ASN A 79 -6.68 0.93 -19.83
N LYS A 80 -7.29 0.70 -18.66
CA LYS A 80 -7.12 -0.50 -17.81
C LYS A 80 -5.71 -0.71 -17.24
N THR A 81 -4.86 0.32 -17.22
CA THR A 81 -3.57 0.34 -16.49
C THR A 81 -3.75 0.87 -15.06
N VAL A 82 -2.81 0.56 -14.16
CA VAL A 82 -2.77 1.02 -12.78
C VAL A 82 -1.41 1.65 -12.51
N ARG A 83 -1.37 2.97 -12.29
CA ARG A 83 -0.13 3.74 -12.21
C ARG A 83 -0.03 4.53 -10.90
N PRO A 84 1.21 4.78 -10.41
CA PRO A 84 1.44 5.72 -9.32
C PRO A 84 0.95 7.10 -9.74
N ASP A 85 0.15 7.70 -8.88
CA ASP A 85 -0.46 9.01 -9.05
C ASP A 85 0.26 10.02 -8.12
N VAL A 86 -0.48 11.05 -7.69
CA VAL A 86 -0.03 12.08 -6.76
C VAL A 86 0.58 11.47 -5.49
N PRO A 87 1.77 11.95 -5.05
CA PRO A 87 2.34 11.56 -3.77
C PRO A 87 1.44 12.03 -2.62
N ILE A 88 1.28 11.19 -1.60
CA ILE A 88 0.63 11.59 -0.35
C ILE A 88 1.58 12.54 0.36
N LYS A 89 1.19 13.81 0.49
CA LYS A 89 1.94 14.77 1.30
C LYS A 89 1.69 14.49 2.77
N ASP A 90 2.71 14.64 3.59
CA ASP A 90 2.56 14.49 5.03
C ASP A 90 1.61 15.57 5.61
N ASP A 91 1.48 16.71 4.94
CA ASP A 91 0.56 17.81 5.30
C ASP A 91 -0.87 17.63 4.79
N CYS A 92 -1.11 16.74 3.82
CA CYS A 92 -2.46 16.52 3.26
C CYS A 92 -3.39 15.78 4.22
N LEU A 93 -2.88 15.32 5.36
CA LEU A 93 -3.62 14.69 6.43
C LEU A 93 -3.55 15.60 7.66
N GLY A 94 -4.14 16.79 7.50
CA GLY A 94 -4.32 17.74 8.59
C GLY A 94 -5.13 17.11 9.73
N MET A 95 -4.55 17.28 10.93
CA MET A 95 -5.13 17.24 12.29
C MET A 95 -6.49 16.56 12.48
#